data_AF-A0A238WPS0-F1
#
_entry.id   AF-A0A238WPS0-F1
#
_cell.length_a   1.000
_cell.length_b   1.000
_cell.length_c   1.000
_cell.angle_alpha   90.00
_cell.angle_beta   90.00
_cell.angle_gamma   90.00
#
_symmetry.space_group_name_H-M   'P 1'
#
loop_
_entity.id
_entity.type
_entity.pdbx_description
1 polymer ?
#
loop_
_entity_poly.entity_id
_entity_poly.type
_entity_poly.pdbx_seq_one_letter_code
_entity_poly.pdbx_strand_id
1 'polypeptide(L)'
;MTPPVQHRPRVIWDGARALVRAARGPDFFDFSWRLRELLGQEMYSELIATHERLVAADLRTGGDRSATDLEAGKWRIRLEELLDARPELTHAIIELTGKGFEA
;
A
#
# COMPACT_ATOMS: atom_id res chain seq x y z
N MET A 1 12.24 7.85 28.42
CA MET A 1 11.26 7.04 27.66
C MET A 1 11.77 6.96 26.23
N THR A 2 12.35 5.83 25.84
CA THR A 2 12.92 5.65 24.49
C THR A 2 11.75 5.49 23.51
N PRO A 3 11.71 6.21 22.38
CA PRO A 3 10.67 5.99 21.39
C PRO A 3 10.70 4.52 20.93
N PRO A 4 9.54 3.90 20.67
CA PRO A 4 9.50 2.52 20.20
C PRO A 4 10.30 2.39 18.90
N VAL A 5 11.20 1.40 18.86
CA VAL A 5 12.00 1.10 17.67
C VAL A 5 11.06 0.62 16.57
N GLN A 6 10.94 1.40 15.49
CA GLN A 6 10.16 1.00 14.32
C GLN A 6 10.94 -0.05 13.52
N HIS A 7 10.47 -1.29 13.53
CA HIS A 7 11.08 -2.36 12.75
C HIS A 7 10.74 -2.18 11.26
N ARG A 8 11.62 -1.53 10.51
CA ARG A 8 11.41 -1.13 9.11
C ARG A 8 10.89 -2.27 8.20
N PRO A 9 11.40 -3.51 8.26
CA PRO A 9 10.82 -4.62 7.47
C PRO A 9 9.34 -4.88 7.77
N ARG A 10 8.91 -4.65 9.01
CA ARG A 10 7.51 -4.84 9.41
C ARG A 10 6.61 -3.72 8.88
N VAL A 11 7.09 -2.47 8.91
CA VAL A 11 6.39 -1.31 8.34
C VAL A 11 6.16 -1.52 6.84
N ILE A 12 7.18 -1.96 6.10
CA ILE A 12 7.07 -2.29 4.68
C ILE A 12 6.06 -3.41 4.46
N TRP A 13 6.13 -4.47 5.26
CA TRP A 13 5.24 -5.62 5.12
C TRP A 13 3.77 -5.28 5.35
N ASP A 14 3.48 -4.58 6.45
CA ASP A 14 2.10 -4.21 6.81
C ASP A 14 1.56 -3.14 5.87
N GLY A 15 2.37 -2.14 5.50
CA GLY A 15 2.01 -1.10 4.54
C GLY A 15 1.65 -1.66 3.17
N ALA A 16 2.46 -2.59 2.64
CA ALA A 16 2.17 -3.23 1.35
C ALA A 16 0.82 -3.96 1.35
N ARG A 17 0.48 -4.64 2.45
CA ARG A 17 -0.82 -5.33 2.57
C ARG A 17 -1.98 -4.35 2.71
N ALA A 18 -1.80 -3.27 3.46
CA ALA A 18 -2.81 -2.23 3.62
C ALA A 18 -3.10 -1.51 2.29
N LEU A 19 -2.07 -1.20 1.51
CA LEU A 19 -2.20 -0.61 0.17
C LEU A 19 -3.04 -1.47 -0.77
N VAL A 20 -2.71 -2.76 -0.86
CA VAL A 20 -3.44 -3.71 -1.72
C VAL A 20 -4.86 -3.94 -1.23
N ARG A 21 -5.07 -3.98 0.09
CA ARG A 21 -6.41 -4.07 0.67
C ARG A 21 -7.25 -2.85 0.30
N ALA A 22 -6.73 -1.65 0.54
CA ALA A 22 -7.42 -0.41 0.21
C ALA A 22 -7.67 -0.27 -1.30
N ALA A 23 -6.76 -0.78 -2.14
CA ALA A 23 -6.96 -0.84 -3.59
C ALA A 23 -8.15 -1.71 -4.01
N ARG A 24 -8.66 -2.60 -3.15
CA ARG A 24 -9.87 -3.40 -3.40
C ARG A 24 -11.09 -2.90 -2.60
N GLY A 25 -10.86 -2.01 -1.64
CA GLY A 25 -11.88 -1.55 -0.71
C GLY A 25 -12.83 -0.52 -1.32
N PRO A 26 -14.02 -0.34 -0.73
CA PRO A 26 -14.97 0.69 -1.14
C PRO A 26 -14.40 2.11 -1.01
N ASP A 27 -13.48 2.33 -0.07
CA ASP A 27 -12.88 3.65 0.22
C ASP A 27 -11.62 3.94 -0.62
N PHE A 28 -11.45 3.21 -1.73
CA PHE A 28 -10.28 3.30 -2.60
C PHE A 28 -9.95 4.72 -3.03
N PHE A 29 -10.94 5.51 -3.45
CA PHE A 29 -10.70 6.87 -3.94
C PHE A 29 -10.16 7.80 -2.85
N ASP A 30 -10.76 7.78 -1.66
CA ASP A 30 -10.31 8.61 -0.53
C ASP A 30 -8.92 8.19 -0.06
N PHE A 31 -8.68 6.88 -0.01
CA PHE A 31 -7.36 6.34 0.30
C PHE A 31 -6.32 6.75 -0.74
N SER A 32 -6.64 6.69 -2.03
CA SER A 32 -5.74 7.05 -3.13
C SER A 32 -5.33 8.53 -3.05
N TRP A 33 -6.26 9.43 -2.70
CA TRP A 33 -5.93 10.84 -2.50
C TRP A 33 -5.01 11.05 -1.32
N ARG A 34 -5.29 10.39 -0.19
CA ARG A 34 -4.41 10.49 0.98
C ARG A 34 -3.00 9.97 0.68
N LEU A 35 -2.90 8.88 -0.08
CA LEU A 35 -1.62 8.35 -0.53
C LEU A 35 -0.88 9.34 -1.42
N ARG A 36 -1.57 9.99 -2.36
CA ARG A 36 -0.97 11.01 -3.23
C ARG A 36 -0.39 12.18 -2.43
N GLU A 37 -1.12 12.68 -1.44
CA GLU A 37 -0.66 13.77 -0.57
C GLU A 37 0.62 13.41 0.20
N LEU A 38 0.68 12.17 0.69
CA LEU A 38 1.75 11.72 1.57
C LEU A 38 2.99 11.21 0.83
N LEU A 39 2.79 10.45 -0.25
CA LEU A 39 3.86 9.72 -0.93
C LEU A 39 4.10 10.20 -2.38
N GLY A 40 3.22 11.05 -2.90
CA GLY A 40 3.37 11.71 -4.19
C GLY A 40 2.66 11.02 -5.36
N GLN A 41 2.73 11.68 -6.53
CA GLN A 41 2.00 11.29 -7.74
C GLN A 41 2.40 9.92 -8.28
N GLU A 42 3.69 9.56 -8.21
CA GLU A 42 4.16 8.25 -8.68
C GLU A 42 3.58 7.11 -7.83
N MET A 43 3.43 7.34 -6.52
CA MET A 43 2.82 6.41 -5.59
C MET A 43 1.34 6.21 -5.90
N TYR A 44 0.65 7.32 -6.20
CA TYR A 44 -0.74 7.33 -6.62
C TYR A 44 -0.96 6.54 -7.92
N SER A 45 -0.18 6.81 -8.98
CA SER A 45 -0.36 6.16 -10.28
C SER A 45 -0.25 4.63 -10.20
N GLU A 46 0.69 4.09 -9.43
CA GLU A 46 0.77 2.63 -9.26
C GLU A 46 -0.38 2.07 -8.43
N LEU A 47 -0.92 2.82 -7.46
CA LEU A 47 -2.09 2.37 -6.72
C LEU A 47 -3.32 2.27 -7.63
N ILE A 48 -3.50 3.22 -8.56
CA ILE A 48 -4.53 3.13 -9.60
C ILE A 48 -4.32 1.88 -10.45
N ALA A 49 -3.10 1.65 -10.91
CA ALA A 49 -2.78 0.47 -11.73
C ALA A 49 -2.98 -0.85 -10.95
N THR A 50 -2.68 -0.88 -9.65
CA THR A 50 -2.97 -2.02 -8.77
C THR A 50 -4.48 -2.25 -8.65
N HIS A 51 -5.28 -1.20 -8.43
CA HIS A 51 -6.74 -1.31 -8.37
C HIS A 51 -7.31 -1.92 -9.66
N GLU A 52 -6.91 -1.39 -10.82
CA GLU A 52 -7.34 -1.89 -12.13
C GLU A 52 -6.98 -3.37 -12.33
N ARG A 53 -5.74 -3.76 -11.98
CA ARG A 53 -5.29 -5.16 -12.06
C ARG A 53 -6.10 -6.09 -11.16
N LEU A 54 -6.44 -5.64 -9.96
CA LEU A 54 -7.21 -6.44 -8.99
C LEU A 54 -8.68 -6.57 -9.42
N VAL A 55 -9.30 -5.50 -9.90
CA VAL A 55 -10.66 -5.54 -10.48
C VAL A 55 -10.71 -6.48 -11.68
N ALA A 56 -9.72 -6.40 -12.58
CA ALA A 56 -9.63 -7.29 -13.74
C ALA A 56 -9.36 -8.76 -13.34
N ALA A 57 -8.63 -9.00 -12.25
CA ALA A 57 -8.45 -10.35 -11.72
C ALA A 57 -9.76 -10.89 -11.15
N ASP A 58 -10.46 -10.11 -10.32
CA ASP A 58 -11.73 -10.50 -9.71
C ASP A 58 -12.79 -10.87 -10.75
N LEU A 59 -12.89 -10.11 -11.85
CA LEU A 59 -13.80 -10.42 -12.96
C LEU A 59 -13.47 -11.74 -13.68
N ARG A 60 -12.19 -12.13 -13.74
CA ARG A 60 -11.76 -13.34 -14.46
C ARG A 60 -11.87 -14.61 -13.61
N THR A 61 -11.66 -14.49 -12.30
CA THR A 61 -11.47 -15.66 -11.42
C THR A 61 -12.50 -15.76 -10.29
N GLY A 62 -13.32 -14.73 -10.07
CA GLY A 62 -14.27 -14.70 -8.96
C GLY A 62 -13.65 -14.40 -7.60
N GLY A 63 -12.43 -13.84 -7.57
CA GLY A 63 -11.71 -13.50 -6.34
C GLY A 63 -10.37 -14.24 -6.24
N ASP A 64 -9.31 -13.66 -6.81
CA ASP A 64 -7.99 -14.29 -6.81
C ASP A 64 -7.11 -13.81 -5.64
N ARG A 65 -6.92 -14.70 -4.67
CA ARG A 65 -5.94 -14.50 -3.60
C ARG A 65 -4.52 -14.35 -4.16
N SER A 66 -4.20 -15.03 -5.26
CA SER A 66 -2.88 -14.99 -5.89
C SER A 66 -2.57 -13.60 -6.46
N ALA A 67 -3.52 -12.95 -7.11
CA ALA A 67 -3.39 -11.56 -7.56
C ALA A 67 -3.14 -10.59 -6.39
N THR A 68 -3.83 -10.80 -5.26
CA THR A 68 -3.63 -10.00 -4.04
C THR A 68 -2.22 -10.18 -3.48
N ASP A 69 -1.77 -11.44 -3.35
CA ASP A 69 -0.44 -11.76 -2.81
C ASP A 69 0.68 -11.27 -3.74
N LEU A 70 0.47 -11.34 -5.06
CA LEU A 70 1.40 -10.83 -6.07
C LEU A 70 1.55 -9.31 -5.98
N GLU A 71 0.45 -8.56 -5.94
CA GLU A 71 0.50 -7.10 -5.82
C GLU A 71 1.11 -6.70 -4.47
N ALA A 72 0.85 -7.44 -3.39
CA ALA A 72 1.48 -7.17 -2.10
C ALA A 72 3.00 -7.39 -2.15
N GLY A 73 3.46 -8.39 -2.90
CA GLY A 73 4.88 -8.61 -3.17
C GLY A 73 5.53 -7.42 -3.89
N LYS A 74 4.90 -6.91 -4.95
CA LYS A 74 5.39 -5.72 -5.70
C LYS A 74 5.48 -4.49 -4.81
N TRP A 75 4.44 -4.26 -3.99
CA TRP A 75 4.41 -3.13 -3.08
C TRP A 75 5.51 -3.20 -2.01
N ARG A 76 5.91 -4.39 -1.55
CA ARG A 76 7.03 -4.50 -0.60
C ARG A 76 8.34 -3.98 -1.18
N ILE A 77 8.68 -4.42 -2.39
CA ILE A 77 9.89 -3.99 -3.09
C ILE A 77 9.85 -2.47 -3.26
N ARG A 78 8.71 -1.94 -3.69
CA ARG A 78 8.58 -0.51 -3.95
C ARG A 78 8.63 0.36 -2.69
N LEU A 79 8.05 -0.12 -1.58
CA LEU A 79 8.16 0.57 -0.29
C LEU A 79 9.58 0.45 0.29
N GLU A 80 10.28 -0.64 0.03
CA GLU A 80 11.69 -0.80 0.40
C GLU A 80 12.56 0.24 -0.32
N GLU A 81 12.46 0.30 -1.65
CA GLU A 81 13.13 1.29 -2.50
C GLU A 81 12.78 2.73 -2.09
N LEU A 82 11.49 3.00 -1.84
CA LEU A 82 11.02 4.31 -1.39
C LEU A 82 11.67 4.73 -0.08
N LEU A 83 11.73 3.82 0.91
CA LEU A 83 12.30 4.11 2.22
C LEU A 83 13.84 4.11 2.20
N ASP A 84 14.48 3.46 1.22
CA ASP A 84 15.93 3.56 1.04
C ASP A 84 16.30 4.94 0.51
N ALA A 85 15.49 5.47 -0.42
CA ALA A 85 15.66 6.82 -0.94
C ALA A 85 15.20 7.91 0.04
N ARG A 86 14.11 7.68 0.79
CA ARG A 86 13.44 8.66 1.66
C ARG A 86 12.99 8.04 2.99
N PRO A 87 13.93 7.77 3.94
CA PRO A 87 13.61 7.17 5.23
C PRO A 87 12.58 7.94 6.06
N GLU A 88 12.49 9.26 5.88
CA GLU A 88 11.57 10.16 6.57
C GLU A 88 10.08 9.84 6.28
N LEU A 89 9.78 9.11 5.20
CA LEU A 89 8.41 8.71 4.86
C LEU A 89 7.88 7.54 5.68
N THR A 90 8.68 6.98 6.60
CA THR A 90 8.27 5.85 7.45
C THR A 90 6.95 6.15 8.21
N HIS A 91 6.81 7.35 8.75
CA HIS A 91 5.59 7.76 9.46
C HIS A 91 4.37 7.86 8.54
N ALA A 92 4.56 8.34 7.30
CA ALA A 92 3.49 8.42 6.31
C ALA A 92 2.98 7.02 5.92
N ILE A 93 3.88 6.03 5.77
CA ILE A 93 3.49 4.64 5.50
C ILE A 93 2.72 4.05 6.68
N ILE A 94 3.13 4.31 7.92
CA ILE A 94 2.41 3.84 9.11
C ILE A 94 1.00 4.44 9.16
N GLU A 95 0.85 5.73 8.86
CA GLU A 95 -0.46 6.39 8.80
C GLU A 95 -1.38 5.73 7.76
N LEU A 96 -0.86 5.55 6.54
CA LEU A 96 -1.59 4.86 5.46
C LEU A 96 -1.90 3.41 5.82
N THR A 97 -1.02 2.73 6.55
CA THR A 97 -1.25 1.36 7.02
C THR A 97 -2.49 1.28 7.91
N GLY A 98 -2.64 2.22 8.85
CA GLY A 98 -3.83 2.32 9.70
C GLY A 98 -5.10 2.50 8.85
N LYS A 99 -5.11 3.50 7.97
CA LYS A 99 -6.25 3.78 7.09
C LYS A 99 -6.60 2.61 6.17
N GLY A 100 -5.60 1.92 5.61
CA GLY A 100 -5.85 0.83 4.68
C GLY A 100 -6.43 -0.44 5.33
N PHE A 101 -6.35 -0.58 6.65
CA PHE A 101 -7.05 -1.64 7.39
C PHE A 101 -8.44 -1.23 7.89
N GLU A 102 -8.71 0.07 8.00
CA GLU A 102 -10.04 0.61 8.31
C GLU A 102 -10.96 0.63 7.08
N ALA A 103 -10.37 0.71 5.88
CA ALA A 103 -11.01 0.63 4.56
C ALA A 103 -11.47 -0.79 4.14
#